data_AF-A0A351CN16-F1
#
_entry.id   AF-A0A351CN16-F1
#
_cell.length_a   1.000
_cell.length_b   1.000
_cell.length_c   1.000
_cell.angle_alpha   90.00
_cell.angle_beta   90.00
_cell.angle_gamma   90.00
#
_symmetry.space_group_name_H-M   'P 1'
#
loop_
_entity.id
_entity.type
_entity.pdbx_description
1 polymer ?
#
loop_
_entity_poly.entity_id
_entity_poly.type
_entity_poly.pdbx_seq_one_letter_code
_entity_poly.pdbx_strand_id
1 'polypeptide(L)' 'MSDIQTLLIWTIPVLFAITVHETAHGWTASQFGDHTARMMGRLTLNPIKHIDPVGT' A
#
# COMPACT_ATOMS: atom_id res chain seq x y z
N MET A 1 -11.06 9.73 -24.79
CA MET A 1 -9.84 9.04 -24.32
C MET A 1 -9.97 7.59 -24.69
N SER A 2 -8.91 6.92 -25.12
CA SER A 2 -8.96 5.47 -25.28
C SER A 2 -9.05 4.81 -23.90
N ASP A 3 -9.66 3.62 -23.82
CA ASP A 3 -9.79 2.88 -22.55
C ASP A 3 -8.41 2.64 -21.89
N ILE A 4 -7.40 2.39 -22.72
CA ILE A 4 -6.00 2.24 -22.29
C ILE A 4 -5.47 3.53 -21.66
N GLN A 5 -5.77 4.70 -22.23
CA GLN A 5 -5.35 5.99 -21.68
C GLN A 5 -6.01 6.24 -20.32
N THR A 6 -7.30 5.93 -20.18
CA THR A 6 -8.03 6.03 -18.91
C THR A 6 -7.39 5.13 -17.86
N LEU A 7 -7.13 3.86 -18.19
CA LEU A 7 -6.47 2.91 -17.28
C LEU A 7 -5.13 3.43 -16.76
N LEU A 8 -4.27 3.92 -17.66
CA LEU A 8 -2.94 4.43 -17.30
C LEU A 8 -3.03 5.64 -16.35
N ILE A 9 -3.96 6.55 -16.61
CA ILE A 9 -4.16 7.74 -15.75
C ILE A 9 -4.64 7.33 -14.35
N TRP A 10 -5.57 6.38 -14.27
CA TRP A 10 -6.14 5.93 -12.99
C TRP A 10 -5.20 5.02 -12.18
N THR A 11 -4.21 4.38 -12.82
CA THR A 11 -3.31 3.45 -12.14
C THR A 11 -2.54 4.12 -10.99
N ILE A 12 -2.01 5.33 -11.21
CA ILE A 12 -1.23 6.07 -10.22
C ILE A 12 -2.06 6.42 -8.96
N PRO A 13 -3.21 7.11 -9.07
CA PRO A 13 -4.00 7.46 -7.89
C PRO A 13 -4.56 6.24 -7.16
N VAL A 14 -4.91 5.16 -7.88
CA VAL A 14 -5.38 3.92 -7.26
C VAL A 14 -4.26 3.25 -6.45
N LEU A 15 -3.06 3.10 -7.01
CA LEU A 15 -1.91 2.54 -6.28
C LEU A 15 -1.57 3.38 -5.04
N PHE A 16 -1.61 4.70 -5.17
CA PHE A 16 -1.39 5.60 -4.04
C PHE A 16 -2.47 5.43 -2.95
N ALA A 17 -3.74 5.38 -3.34
CA ALA A 17 -4.86 5.20 -2.41
C ALA A 17 -4.75 3.88 -1.63
N ILE A 18 -4.41 2.78 -2.32
CA ILE A 18 -4.21 1.46 -1.68
C ILE A 18 -3.03 1.51 -0.71
N THR A 19 -1.89 2.10 -1.11
CA THR A 19 -0.70 2.19 -0.24
C THR A 19 -0.99 2.95 1.06
N VAL A 20 -1.71 4.08 0.94
CA VAL A 20 -2.12 4.87 2.11
C VAL A 20 -3.10 4.08 2.98
N HIS A 21 -4.07 3.39 2.38
CA HIS A 21 -5.06 2.57 3.09
C HIS A 21 -4.39 1.47 3.93
N GLU A 22 -3.48 0.71 3.33
CA GLU A 22 -2.77 -0.38 4.02
C GLU A 22 -1.82 0.14 5.11
N THR A 23 -1.10 1.23 4.82
CA THR A 23 -0.23 1.87 5.81
C THR A 23 -1.04 2.41 7.00
N ALA A 24 -2.24 2.95 6.77
CA ALA A 24 -3.12 3.43 7.83
C ALA A 24 -3.62 2.29 8.74
N HIS A 25 -3.94 1.13 8.17
CA HIS A 25 -4.27 -0.07 8.94
C HIS A 25 -3.09 -0.52 9.79
N GLY A 26 -1.90 -0.67 9.17
CA GLY A 26 -0.69 -1.06 9.88
C GLY A 26 -0.29 -0.07 10.98
N TRP A 27 -0.51 1.22 10.74
CA TRP A 27 -0.24 2.27 11.73
C TRP A 27 -1.18 2.14 12.92
N THR A 28 -2.47 1.99 12.65
CA THR A 28 -3.51 1.79 13.66
C THR A 28 -3.22 0.52 14.47
N ALA A 29 -2.96 -0.61 13.82
CA ALA A 29 -2.59 -1.87 14.46
C ALA A 29 -1.36 -1.69 15.38
N SER A 30 -0.34 -0.95 14.92
CA SER A 30 0.83 -0.63 15.76
C SER A 30 0.50 0.28 16.94
N GLN A 31 -0.54 1.11 16.91
CA GLN A 31 -0.97 1.86 18.09
C GLN A 31 -1.71 0.97 19.10
N PHE A 32 -2.38 -0.09 18.62
CA PHE A 32 -3.12 -1.06 19.44
C PHE A 32 -2.30 -2.31 19.82
N GLY A 33 -0.98 -2.28 19.62
CA GLY A 33 -0.05 -3.31 20.11
C GLY A 33 0.39 -4.37 19.10
N ASP A 34 -0.16 -4.39 17.88
CA ASP A 34 0.37 -5.23 16.80
C ASP A 34 1.47 -4.48 16.02
N HIS A 35 2.71 -4.73 16.39
CA HIS A 35 3.87 -4.11 15.78
C HIS A 35 4.41 -4.86 14.56
N THR A 36 3.74 -5.90 14.06
CA THR A 36 4.26 -6.78 13.00
C THR A 36 4.61 -6.01 11.72
N ALA A 37 3.68 -5.19 11.22
CA ALA A 37 3.91 -4.35 10.04
C ALA A 37 5.06 -3.33 10.23
N ARG A 38 5.23 -2.83 11.47
CA ARG A 38 6.31 -1.90 11.82
C ARG A 38 7.67 -2.59 11.85
N MET A 39 7.74 -3.77 12.47
CA MET A 39 8.96 -4.58 12.56
C MET A 39 9.43 -5.08 11.20
N MET A 40 8.50 -5.41 10.30
CA MET A 40 8.82 -5.80 8.92
C MET A 40 9.18 -4.60 8.02
N GLY A 41 9.14 -3.37 8.53
CA GLY A 41 9.42 -2.17 7.75
C GLY A 41 8.40 -1.89 6.63
N ARG A 42 7.18 -2.43 6.77
CA ARG A 42 6.07 -2.27 5.82
C ARG A 42 5.24 -1.01 6.07
N LEU A 43 5.41 -0.35 7.22
CA LEU A 43 4.79 0.96 7.53
C LEU A 43 5.45 2.09 6.71
N THR A 44 5.14 2.18 5.41
CA THR A 44 5.77 3.13 4.48
C THR A 44 4.86 3.51 3.32
N LEU A 45 4.97 4.71 2.77
CA LEU A 45 4.23 5.09 1.56
C LEU A 45 4.89 4.59 0.26
N ASN A 46 5.86 3.68 0.37
CA ASN A 46 6.46 3.02 -0.77
C ASN A 46 5.64 1.76 -1.15
N PRO A 47 4.89 1.76 -2.28
CA PRO A 47 4.08 0.62 -2.71
C PRO A 47 4.91 -0.64 -2.94
N ILE A 48 6.19 -0.50 -3.33
CA ILE A 48 7.07 -1.65 -3.60
C ILE A 48 7.31 -2.47 -2.33
N LYS A 49 7.32 -1.83 -1.16
CA LYS A 49 7.53 -2.52 0.12
C LYS A 49 6.29 -3.29 0.62
N HIS A 50 5.16 -3.13 -0.06
CA HIS A 50 3.91 -3.83 0.23
C HIS A 50 3.72 -5.05 -0.68
N ILE A 51 4.50 -5.15 -1.76
CA ILE A 51 4.42 -6.24 -2.73
C ILE A 51 5.38 -7.34 -2.31
N ASP A 52 4.82 -8.50 -1.96
CA ASP A 52 5.60 -9.72 -1.78
C ASP A 52 5.63 -10.52 -3.11
N PRO A 53 6.81 -10.82 -3.69
CA PRO A 53 6.92 -11.54 -4.96
C PRO A 53 6.49 -13.01 -4.89
N VAL A 54 6.44 -13.58 -3.69
CA VAL A 54 5.89 -14.92 -3.41
C VAL A 54 4.42 -14.82 -2.94
N GLY A 55 3.88 -13.61 -2.85
CA GLY A 55 2.62 -13.28 -2.19
C GLY A 55 2.77 -13.07 -0.68
N THR A 56 1.75 -12.45 -0.08
CA THR A 56 1.32 -12.78 1.29
C THR A 56 0.36 -13.97 1.19
#